data_AF-A0A2V7MAP2-F1
#
_entry.id   AF-A0A2V7MAP2-F1
#
_cell.length_a   1.000
_cell.length_b   1.000
_cell.length_c   1.000
_cell.angle_alpha   90.00
_cell.angle_beta   90.00
_cell.angle_gamma   90.00
#
_symmetry.space_group_name_H-M   'P 1'
#
loop_
_entity.id
_entity.type
_entity.pdbx_description
1 polymer ?
#
loop_
_entity_poly.entity_id
_entity_poly.type
_entity_poly.pdbx_seq_one_letter_code
_entity_poly.pdbx_strand_id
1 'polypeptide(L)'
;MSAVADANRGDFTANPRVLVVTLMAVFIGVASAFVALALTKLISFFTNLFYYQRIAVGEFTSPAGHHLGVWSVFIPIVGGLIIGLMARYGSEKIRGHGIPEALEAILIGRSRMEARVAVLKPLSSALSIGTGGPFGAEGPIIMTGGAFGSLFAQGFHMSAAERKTLLVAGAAGGMSAIFATPVAAVLLAVELLLFEWKPRSFIPVAAAAAVAGALRVPLMGAGPVFATSGHLPLAPLALFSALALGLIAGFGSGLLTRLVYASEDFFGKLPIHWMWWPAIGGMVVGLGGLLYPRALGIGYDVIRDLLNARLIGTFLLGLLITKAVIWAIALG
;
A
#
# COMPACT_ATOMS: atom_id res chain seq x y z
N MET A 1 26.03 -37.14 18.04
CA MET A 1 26.22 -36.11 17.00
C MET A 1 25.15 -36.12 15.89
N SER A 2 24.32 -37.17 15.71
CA SER A 2 23.25 -37.16 14.68
C SER A 2 21.96 -36.42 15.09
N ALA A 3 21.58 -36.43 16.38
CA ALA A 3 20.33 -35.78 16.85
C ALA A 3 20.34 -34.25 16.75
N VAL A 4 21.52 -33.61 16.83
CA VAL A 4 21.66 -32.15 16.70
C VAL A 4 21.58 -31.69 15.25
N ALA A 5 21.96 -32.57 14.29
CA ALA A 5 21.84 -32.28 12.86
C ALA A 5 20.38 -32.37 12.36
N ASP A 6 19.56 -33.24 12.96
CA ASP A 6 18.14 -33.40 12.60
C ASP A 6 17.25 -32.25 13.09
N ALA A 7 17.55 -31.66 14.25
CA ALA A 7 16.80 -30.51 14.77
C ALA A 7 16.84 -29.29 13.82
N ASN A 8 17.91 -29.16 13.02
CA ASN A 8 18.08 -28.05 12.07
C ASN A 8 17.43 -28.31 10.70
N ARG A 9 17.03 -29.55 10.39
CA ARG A 9 16.35 -29.91 9.12
C ARG A 9 14.84 -29.80 9.21
N GLY A 10 14.25 -29.81 10.41
CA GLY A 10 12.79 -29.74 10.61
C GLY A 10 12.13 -28.48 10.01
N ASP A 11 12.88 -27.40 9.85
CA ASP A 11 12.44 -26.15 9.24
C ASP A 11 12.45 -26.17 7.70
N PHE A 12 13.16 -27.14 7.11
CA PHE A 12 13.29 -27.36 5.65
C PHE A 12 12.59 -28.64 5.16
N THR A 13 11.99 -29.44 6.05
CA THR A 13 11.21 -30.62 5.67
C THR A 13 9.77 -30.24 5.35
N ALA A 14 9.30 -30.65 4.17
CA ALA A 14 7.90 -30.50 3.75
C ALA A 14 7.01 -31.51 4.50
N ASN A 15 6.67 -31.18 5.74
CA ASN A 15 5.71 -31.95 6.55
C ASN A 15 4.28 -31.78 5.97
N PRO A 16 3.38 -32.78 6.09
CA PRO A 16 1.94 -32.64 5.79
C PRO A 16 1.29 -31.36 6.32
N ARG A 17 1.80 -30.81 7.43
CA ARG A 17 1.34 -29.52 7.97
C ARG A 17 1.50 -28.36 7.00
N VAL A 18 2.55 -28.35 6.18
CA VAL A 18 2.78 -27.34 5.14
C VAL A 18 1.64 -27.36 4.12
N LEU A 19 1.10 -28.53 3.77
CA LEU A 19 -0.04 -28.63 2.86
C LEU A 19 -1.29 -27.96 3.46
N VAL A 20 -1.55 -28.20 4.75
CA VAL A 20 -2.69 -27.58 5.45
C VAL A 20 -2.56 -26.05 5.44
N VAL A 21 -1.39 -25.52 5.83
CA VAL A 21 -1.12 -24.07 5.83
C VAL A 21 -1.18 -23.51 4.40
N THR A 22 -0.74 -24.27 3.40
CA THR A 22 -0.84 -23.86 1.99
C THR A 22 -2.27 -23.78 1.52
N LEU A 23 -3.14 -24.75 1.86
CA LEU A 23 -4.57 -24.70 1.52
C LEU A 23 -5.26 -23.50 2.18
N MET A 24 -4.93 -23.22 3.45
CA MET A 24 -5.40 -22.03 4.15
C MET A 24 -4.91 -20.74 3.45
N ALA A 25 -3.65 -20.71 3.03
CA ALA A 25 -3.07 -19.58 2.31
C ALA A 25 -3.70 -19.39 0.90
N VAL A 26 -4.05 -20.47 0.20
CA VAL A 26 -4.81 -20.42 -1.06
C VAL A 26 -6.15 -19.74 -0.84
N PHE A 27 -6.90 -20.16 0.18
CA PHE A 27 -8.16 -19.51 0.55
C PHE A 27 -7.97 -18.02 0.89
N ILE A 28 -6.92 -17.70 1.65
CA ILE A 28 -6.55 -16.31 1.95
C ILE A 28 -6.20 -15.53 0.68
N GLY A 29 -5.50 -16.13 -0.28
CA GLY A 29 -5.19 -15.52 -1.58
C GLY A 29 -6.46 -15.16 -2.36
N VAL A 30 -7.44 -16.07 -2.39
CA VAL A 30 -8.78 -15.80 -2.97
C VAL A 30 -9.42 -14.60 -2.28
N ALA A 31 -9.53 -14.63 -0.95
CA ALA A 31 -10.16 -13.56 -0.19
C ALA A 31 -9.41 -12.22 -0.34
N SER A 32 -8.07 -12.24 -0.34
CA SER A 32 -7.24 -11.05 -0.54
C SER A 32 -7.45 -10.41 -1.91
N ALA A 33 -7.77 -11.18 -2.95
CA ALA A 33 -8.14 -10.62 -4.25
C ALA A 33 -9.45 -9.81 -4.18
N PHE A 34 -10.44 -10.29 -3.43
CA PHE A 34 -11.67 -9.55 -3.17
C PHE A 34 -11.46 -8.35 -2.25
N VAL A 35 -10.58 -8.45 -1.25
CA VAL A 35 -10.18 -7.31 -0.39
C VAL A 35 -9.50 -6.23 -1.23
N ALA A 36 -8.59 -6.60 -2.13
CA ALA A 36 -7.95 -5.69 -3.08
C ALA A 36 -8.98 -5.00 -3.98
N LEU A 37 -9.92 -5.76 -4.55
CA LEU A 37 -11.02 -5.22 -5.33
C LEU A 37 -11.84 -4.22 -4.50
N ALA A 38 -12.28 -4.60 -3.30
CA ALA A 38 -13.06 -3.73 -2.42
C ALA A 38 -12.31 -2.43 -2.09
N LEU A 39 -11.01 -2.50 -1.78
CA LEU A 39 -10.19 -1.32 -1.50
C LEU A 39 -10.15 -0.36 -2.70
N THR A 40 -9.90 -0.87 -3.91
CA THR A 40 -9.85 -0.02 -5.11
C THR A 40 -11.22 0.60 -5.44
N LYS A 41 -12.31 -0.16 -5.26
CA LYS A 41 -13.68 0.32 -5.42
C LYS A 41 -14.04 1.38 -4.38
N LEU A 42 -13.57 1.22 -3.14
CA LEU A 42 -13.79 2.17 -2.05
C LEU A 42 -13.03 3.50 -2.27
N ILE A 43 -11.79 3.42 -2.76
CA ILE A 43 -11.03 4.62 -3.18
C ILE A 43 -11.80 5.35 -4.29
N SER A 44 -12.21 4.63 -5.34
CA SER A 44 -12.99 5.20 -6.45
C SER A 44 -14.29 5.83 -5.96
N PHE A 45 -15.01 5.16 -5.05
CA PHE A 45 -16.23 5.68 -4.44
C PHE A 45 -15.99 7.02 -3.76
N PHE A 46 -14.98 7.13 -2.90
CA PHE A 46 -14.70 8.40 -2.20
C PHE A 46 -14.24 9.50 -3.17
N THR A 47 -13.42 9.19 -4.17
CA THR A 47 -13.07 10.19 -5.21
C THR A 47 -14.31 10.71 -5.92
N ASN A 48 -15.21 9.81 -6.32
CA ASN A 48 -16.45 10.16 -7.01
C ASN A 48 -17.41 10.97 -6.14
N LEU A 49 -17.52 10.61 -4.86
CA LEU A 49 -18.36 11.32 -3.91
C LEU A 49 -17.85 12.73 -3.65
N PHE A 50 -16.57 12.90 -3.36
CA PHE A 50 -16.03 14.18 -2.91
C PHE A 50 -15.67 15.13 -4.06
N TYR A 51 -15.04 14.65 -5.13
CA TYR A 51 -14.62 15.52 -6.25
C TYR A 51 -15.68 15.69 -7.33
N TYR A 52 -16.57 14.71 -7.51
CA TYR A 52 -17.54 14.68 -8.60
C TYR A 52 -19.01 14.66 -8.13
N GLN A 53 -19.26 14.64 -6.81
CA GLN A 53 -20.59 14.65 -6.19
C GLN A 53 -21.52 13.57 -6.76
N ARG A 54 -20.97 12.41 -7.12
CA ARG A 54 -21.71 11.29 -7.69
C ARG A 54 -21.52 10.02 -6.88
N ILE A 55 -22.60 9.29 -6.66
CA ILE A 55 -22.57 7.96 -6.06
C ILE A 55 -22.24 6.97 -7.17
N ALA A 56 -20.96 6.73 -7.39
CA ALA A 56 -20.47 5.81 -8.42
C ALA A 56 -19.34 4.94 -7.87
N VAL A 57 -19.41 3.65 -8.16
CA VAL A 57 -18.39 2.67 -7.84
C VAL A 57 -17.90 2.09 -9.15
N GLY A 58 -16.71 2.51 -9.59
CA GLY A 58 -16.23 2.23 -10.94
C GLY A 58 -14.77 1.80 -10.97
N GLU A 59 -14.13 1.98 -12.12
CA GLU A 59 -12.67 1.95 -12.21
C GLU A 59 -12.05 3.13 -11.45
N PHE A 60 -10.73 3.12 -11.31
CA PHE A 60 -10.00 4.21 -10.69
C PHE A 60 -10.32 5.53 -11.42
N THR A 61 -10.75 6.54 -10.66
CA THR A 61 -11.02 7.89 -11.16
C THR A 61 -9.95 8.83 -10.60
N SER A 62 -9.26 9.55 -11.47
CA SER A 62 -8.27 10.57 -11.05
C SER A 62 -9.00 11.82 -10.54
N PRO A 63 -8.63 12.39 -9.38
CA PRO A 63 -9.20 13.66 -8.92
C PRO A 63 -8.78 14.86 -9.79
N ALA A 64 -7.74 14.73 -10.63
CA ALA A 64 -7.17 15.84 -11.39
C ALA A 64 -8.14 16.48 -12.40
N GLY A 65 -9.20 15.77 -12.79
CA GLY A 65 -10.20 16.24 -13.77
C GLY A 65 -11.45 16.89 -13.15
N HIS A 66 -11.42 17.30 -11.88
CA HIS A 66 -12.58 17.90 -11.21
C HIS A 66 -12.87 19.34 -11.72
N HIS A 67 -14.10 19.83 -11.54
CA HIS A 67 -14.51 21.18 -11.95
C HIS A 67 -14.75 22.16 -10.78
N LEU A 68 -14.29 21.82 -9.58
CA LEU A 68 -14.57 22.57 -8.35
C LEU A 68 -13.77 23.88 -8.18
N GLY A 69 -12.75 24.12 -9.01
CA GLY A 69 -11.87 25.28 -8.88
C GLY A 69 -11.22 25.35 -7.49
N VAL A 70 -11.22 26.55 -6.89
CA VAL A 70 -10.61 26.83 -5.57
C VAL A 70 -11.23 26.00 -4.44
N TRP A 71 -12.50 25.58 -4.58
CA TRP A 71 -13.19 24.80 -3.55
C TRP A 71 -12.60 23.40 -3.33
N SER A 72 -11.79 22.89 -4.26
CA SER A 72 -11.15 21.58 -4.10
C SER A 72 -10.17 21.50 -2.94
N VAL A 73 -9.66 22.64 -2.42
CA VAL A 73 -8.82 22.69 -1.21
C VAL A 73 -9.53 22.12 0.00
N PHE A 74 -10.84 22.31 0.09
CA PHE A 74 -11.59 21.87 1.26
C PHE A 74 -11.81 20.36 1.29
N ILE A 75 -11.67 19.65 0.16
CA ILE A 75 -11.92 18.22 0.09
C ILE A 75 -10.92 17.42 0.96
N PRO A 76 -9.59 17.56 0.80
CA PRO A 76 -8.67 16.82 1.64
C PRO A 76 -8.73 17.26 3.11
N ILE A 77 -9.14 18.51 3.40
CA ILE A 77 -9.37 18.98 4.78
C ILE A 77 -10.52 18.19 5.42
N VAL A 78 -11.66 18.08 4.72
CA VAL A 78 -12.83 17.31 5.19
C VAL A 78 -12.45 15.83 5.34
N GLY A 79 -11.71 15.27 4.38
CA GLY A 79 -11.17 13.91 4.50
C GLY A 79 -10.31 13.72 5.75
N GLY A 80 -9.37 14.64 5.97
CA GLY A 80 -8.52 14.67 7.17
C GLY A 80 -9.30 14.79 8.47
N LEU A 81 -10.34 15.64 8.52
CA LEU A 81 -11.22 15.77 9.68
C LEU A 81 -11.92 14.45 10.00
N ILE A 82 -12.50 13.80 9.00
CA ILE A 82 -13.18 12.51 9.18
C ILE A 82 -12.19 11.44 9.67
N ILE A 83 -10.99 11.37 9.08
CA ILE A 83 -9.93 10.44 9.51
C ILE A 83 -9.50 10.71 10.96
N GLY A 84 -9.35 11.98 11.34
CA GLY A 84 -9.05 12.41 12.69
C GLY A 84 -10.08 11.94 13.72
N LEU A 85 -11.38 12.08 13.38
CA LEU A 85 -12.48 11.58 14.19
C LEU A 85 -12.50 10.05 14.25
N MET A 86 -12.28 9.37 13.12
CA MET A 86 -12.17 7.91 13.07
C MET A 86 -11.04 7.39 13.97
N ALA A 87 -9.90 8.09 14.01
CA ALA A 87 -8.77 7.70 14.84
C ALA A 87 -9.06 7.95 16.33
N ARG A 88 -9.68 9.08 16.68
CA ARG A 88 -10.04 9.43 18.06
C ARG A 88 -11.09 8.50 18.67
N TYR A 89 -12.15 8.21 17.92
CA TYR A 89 -13.30 7.45 18.45
C TYR A 89 -13.28 5.97 18.06
N GLY A 90 -12.47 5.59 17.07
CA GLY A 90 -12.34 4.22 16.61
C GLY A 90 -11.11 3.51 17.15
N SER A 91 -9.93 3.88 16.65
CA SER A 91 -8.64 3.32 17.08
C SER A 91 -7.48 4.21 16.65
N GLU A 92 -6.57 4.52 17.57
CA GLU A 92 -5.37 5.29 17.27
C GLU A 92 -4.41 4.57 16.32
N LYS A 93 -4.50 3.23 16.25
CA LYS A 93 -3.69 2.37 15.37
C LYS A 93 -3.99 2.55 13.88
N ILE A 94 -4.99 3.37 13.53
CA ILE A 94 -5.24 3.70 12.12
C ILE A 94 -4.37 4.85 11.60
N ARG A 95 -3.64 5.55 12.48
CA ARG A 95 -2.66 6.57 12.11
C ARG A 95 -1.44 5.93 11.44
N GLY A 96 -0.70 6.66 10.62
CA GLY A 96 0.55 6.18 9.99
C GLY A 96 0.36 5.34 8.72
N HIS A 97 1.45 4.67 8.30
CA HIS A 97 1.61 4.13 6.94
C HIS A 97 0.97 2.75 6.68
N GLY A 98 0.72 1.94 7.73
CA GLY A 98 0.19 0.57 7.64
C GLY A 98 1.26 -0.53 7.64
N ILE A 99 2.45 -0.29 7.06
CA ILE A 99 3.55 -1.27 7.01
C ILE A 99 4.20 -1.44 8.40
N PRO A 100 4.58 -0.38 9.12
CA PRO A 100 5.11 -0.51 10.48
C PRO A 100 4.17 -1.27 11.43
N GLU A 101 2.86 -1.08 11.29
CA GLU A 101 1.85 -1.74 12.13
C GLU A 101 1.76 -3.24 11.81
N ALA A 102 1.88 -3.62 10.53
CA ALA A 102 1.99 -5.03 10.13
C ALA A 102 3.29 -5.65 10.68
N LEU A 103 4.40 -4.92 10.62
CA LEU A 103 5.69 -5.34 11.19
C LEU A 103 5.63 -5.50 12.71
N GLU A 104 5.04 -4.54 13.42
CA GLU A 104 4.85 -4.59 14.87
C GLU A 104 4.03 -5.82 15.27
N ALA A 105 2.94 -6.10 14.55
CA ALA A 105 2.15 -7.31 14.76
C ALA A 105 2.99 -8.58 14.55
N ILE A 106 3.84 -8.62 13.52
CA ILE A 106 4.73 -9.76 13.22
C ILE A 106 5.80 -9.94 14.30
N LEU A 107 6.51 -8.87 14.65
CA LEU A 107 7.71 -8.91 15.49
C LEU A 107 7.36 -9.04 16.98
N ILE A 108 6.32 -8.35 17.44
CA ILE A 108 5.99 -8.22 18.88
C ILE A 108 4.60 -8.80 19.18
N GLY A 109 3.63 -8.62 18.27
CA GLY A 109 2.23 -9.01 18.47
C GLY A 109 1.90 -10.50 18.24
N ARG A 110 2.90 -11.38 18.08
CA ARG A 110 2.72 -12.80 17.70
C ARG A 110 1.81 -12.99 16.48
N SER A 111 1.92 -12.06 15.53
CA SER A 111 1.15 -11.97 14.29
C SER A 111 -0.36 -11.88 14.48
N ARG A 112 -0.84 -11.35 15.62
CA ARG A 112 -2.27 -11.15 15.87
C ARG A 112 -2.66 -9.73 15.49
N MET A 113 -3.68 -9.61 14.64
CA MET A 113 -4.26 -8.32 14.24
C MET A 113 -5.65 -8.16 14.85
N GLU A 114 -6.00 -6.92 15.17
CA GLU A 114 -7.29 -6.55 15.74
C GLU A 114 -8.33 -6.34 14.64
N ALA A 115 -9.51 -6.94 14.81
CA ALA A 115 -10.60 -6.83 13.83
C ALA A 115 -11.03 -5.38 13.59
N ARG A 116 -11.00 -4.54 14.63
CA ARG A 116 -11.32 -3.12 14.51
C ARG A 116 -10.35 -2.39 13.58
N VAL A 117 -9.05 -2.63 13.72
CA VAL A 117 -8.01 -2.02 12.86
C VAL A 117 -8.10 -2.53 11.43
N ALA A 118 -8.40 -3.82 11.27
CA ALA A 118 -8.60 -4.46 9.96
C ALA A 118 -9.71 -3.81 9.13
N VAL A 119 -10.71 -3.19 9.76
CA VAL A 119 -11.81 -2.49 9.08
C VAL A 119 -11.54 -0.98 8.98
N LEU A 120 -11.14 -0.34 10.08
CA LEU A 120 -11.05 1.11 10.11
C LEU A 120 -9.90 1.66 9.26
N LYS A 121 -8.76 0.97 9.18
CA LYS A 121 -7.60 1.45 8.43
C LYS A 121 -7.81 1.43 6.91
N PRO A 122 -8.25 0.33 6.25
CA PRO A 122 -8.53 0.40 4.82
C PRO A 122 -9.58 1.46 4.50
N LEU A 123 -10.58 1.64 5.36
CA LEU A 123 -11.58 2.69 5.21
C LEU A 123 -10.95 4.09 5.31
N SER A 124 -10.11 4.35 6.31
CA SER A 124 -9.44 5.65 6.47
C SER A 124 -8.44 5.92 5.33
N SER A 125 -7.72 4.90 4.87
CA SER A 125 -6.80 5.02 3.74
C SER A 125 -7.54 5.26 2.43
N ALA A 126 -8.65 4.54 2.18
CA ALA A 126 -9.45 4.75 1.00
C ALA A 126 -10.09 6.14 0.99
N LEU A 127 -10.57 6.61 2.14
CA LEU A 127 -11.07 7.96 2.32
C LEU A 127 -9.96 8.98 2.05
N SER A 128 -8.78 8.82 2.66
CA SER A 128 -7.64 9.72 2.48
C SER A 128 -7.26 9.88 1.01
N ILE A 129 -7.05 8.76 0.32
CA ILE A 129 -6.72 8.73 -1.11
C ILE A 129 -7.86 9.32 -1.94
N GLY A 130 -9.10 8.93 -1.64
CA GLY A 130 -10.29 9.39 -2.36
C GLY A 130 -10.55 10.89 -2.21
N THR A 131 -10.19 11.47 -1.06
CA THR A 131 -10.23 12.92 -0.83
C THR A 131 -8.96 13.65 -1.31
N GLY A 132 -8.12 13.00 -2.11
CA GLY A 132 -6.99 13.65 -2.79
C GLY A 132 -5.61 13.38 -2.16
N GLY A 133 -5.53 12.65 -1.06
CA GLY A 133 -4.28 12.24 -0.43
C GLY A 133 -3.35 11.55 -1.44
N PRO A 134 -2.07 11.96 -1.54
CA PRO A 134 -1.15 11.54 -2.61
C PRO A 134 -0.52 10.15 -2.34
N PHE A 135 -1.32 9.17 -1.92
CA PHE A 135 -0.85 7.87 -1.45
C PHE A 135 -1.12 6.73 -2.44
N GLY A 136 -0.28 5.71 -2.37
CA GLY A 136 -0.49 4.43 -3.06
C GLY A 136 -1.43 3.50 -2.28
N ALA A 137 -2.05 2.56 -3.00
CA ALA A 137 -2.84 1.48 -2.39
C ALA A 137 -1.98 0.38 -1.72
N GLU A 138 -0.65 0.47 -1.82
CA GLU A 138 0.34 -0.51 -1.34
C GLU A 138 0.29 -0.76 0.18
N GLY A 139 0.54 0.28 0.98
CA GLY A 139 0.49 0.18 2.44
C GLY A 139 -0.86 -0.33 2.97
N PRO A 140 -2.00 0.24 2.51
CA PRO A 140 -3.32 -0.20 2.93
C PRO A 140 -3.60 -1.67 2.57
N ILE A 141 -3.17 -2.17 1.42
CA ILE A 141 -3.43 -3.56 1.05
C ILE A 141 -2.52 -4.55 1.78
N ILE A 142 -1.26 -4.20 2.03
CA ILE A 142 -0.36 -5.02 2.85
C ILE A 142 -0.97 -5.22 4.24
N MET A 143 -1.41 -4.12 4.87
CA MET A 143 -2.04 -4.19 6.17
C MET A 143 -3.36 -4.97 6.12
N THR A 144 -4.28 -4.61 5.21
CA THR A 144 -5.64 -5.19 5.19
C THR A 144 -5.65 -6.66 4.77
N GLY A 145 -4.88 -7.01 3.73
CA GLY A 145 -4.67 -8.39 3.33
C GLY A 145 -4.02 -9.19 4.47
N GLY A 146 -3.01 -8.61 5.13
CA GLY A 146 -2.39 -9.21 6.30
C GLY A 146 -3.36 -9.42 7.47
N ALA A 147 -4.20 -8.43 7.73
CA ALA A 147 -5.21 -8.48 8.78
C ALA A 147 -6.24 -9.57 8.52
N PHE A 148 -6.69 -9.72 7.28
CA PHE A 148 -7.56 -10.84 6.90
C PHE A 148 -6.87 -12.18 7.17
N GLY A 149 -5.63 -12.37 6.71
CA GLY A 149 -4.87 -13.59 6.93
C GLY A 149 -4.66 -13.91 8.42
N SER A 150 -4.34 -12.88 9.23
CA SER A 150 -4.19 -13.00 10.67
C SER A 150 -5.49 -13.35 11.39
N LEU A 151 -6.60 -12.66 11.06
CA LEU A 151 -7.90 -12.90 11.69
C LEU A 151 -8.43 -14.29 11.33
N PHE A 152 -8.29 -14.70 10.08
CA PHE A 152 -8.60 -16.06 9.66
C PHE A 152 -7.80 -17.09 10.48
N ALA A 153 -6.48 -16.89 10.58
CA ALA A 153 -5.60 -17.78 11.34
C ALA A 153 -5.90 -17.81 12.85
N GLN A 154 -6.44 -16.71 13.42
CA GLN A 154 -6.85 -16.65 14.83
C GLN A 154 -8.10 -17.49 15.15
N GLY A 155 -8.89 -17.85 14.13
CA GLY A 155 -10.00 -18.81 14.27
C GLY A 155 -9.56 -20.27 14.45
N PHE A 156 -8.26 -20.55 14.29
CA PHE A 156 -7.70 -21.90 14.37
C PHE A 156 -6.57 -21.99 15.41
N HIS A 157 -6.28 -23.23 15.86
CA HIS A 157 -5.13 -23.51 16.72
C HIS A 157 -3.83 -23.52 15.90
N MET A 158 -3.25 -22.33 15.74
CA MET A 158 -2.02 -22.08 14.99
C MET A 158 -0.90 -21.54 15.91
N SER A 159 0.32 -21.99 15.63
CA SER A 159 1.54 -21.38 16.20
C SER A 159 1.71 -19.93 15.71
N ALA A 160 2.57 -19.17 16.39
CA ALA A 160 2.90 -17.81 15.97
C ALA A 160 3.55 -17.78 14.57
N ALA A 161 4.36 -18.79 14.22
CA ALA A 161 5.02 -18.88 12.91
C ALA A 161 4.02 -19.21 11.77
N GLU A 162 3.06 -20.11 12.00
CA GLU A 162 1.99 -20.38 11.05
C GLU A 162 1.09 -19.16 10.87
N ARG A 163 0.74 -18.46 11.95
CA ARG A 163 -0.03 -17.22 11.89
C ARG A 163 0.71 -16.12 11.12
N LYS A 164 2.02 -15.97 11.38
CA LYS A 164 2.90 -15.07 10.61
C LYS A 164 2.82 -15.39 9.13
N THR A 165 2.95 -16.67 8.78
CA THR A 165 2.88 -17.14 7.40
C THR A 165 1.54 -16.76 6.74
N LEU A 166 0.42 -16.98 7.41
CA LEU A 166 -0.91 -16.66 6.87
C LEU A 166 -1.20 -15.15 6.79
N LEU A 167 -0.72 -14.37 7.76
CA LEU A 167 -0.73 -12.90 7.69
C LEU A 167 0.06 -12.45 6.45
N VAL A 168 1.29 -12.91 6.29
CA VAL A 168 2.11 -12.50 5.15
C VAL A 168 1.55 -13.01 3.82
N ALA A 169 0.92 -14.19 3.79
CA ALA A 169 0.22 -14.71 2.61
C ALA A 169 -0.94 -13.79 2.20
N GLY A 170 -1.68 -13.24 3.16
CA GLY A 170 -2.73 -12.26 2.91
C GLY A 170 -2.19 -10.95 2.35
N ALA A 171 -1.10 -10.42 2.92
CA ALA A 171 -0.42 -9.22 2.44
C ALA A 171 0.12 -9.39 1.01
N ALA A 172 0.82 -10.51 0.75
CA ALA A 172 1.35 -10.85 -0.57
C ALA A 172 0.23 -11.07 -1.59
N GLY A 173 -0.82 -11.80 -1.23
CA GLY A 173 -2.01 -12.00 -2.07
C GLY A 173 -2.66 -10.68 -2.46
N GLY A 174 -2.82 -9.77 -1.49
CA GLY A 174 -3.37 -8.44 -1.75
C GLY A 174 -2.50 -7.59 -2.69
N MET A 175 -1.18 -7.59 -2.48
CA MET A 175 -0.23 -6.94 -3.38
C MET A 175 -0.28 -7.51 -4.81
N SER A 176 -0.27 -8.83 -4.94
CA SER A 176 -0.41 -9.51 -6.24
C SER A 176 -1.70 -9.11 -6.96
N ALA A 177 -2.81 -9.07 -6.22
CA ALA A 177 -4.10 -8.68 -6.77
C ALA A 177 -4.16 -7.21 -7.18
N ILE A 178 -3.57 -6.26 -6.43
CA ILE A 178 -3.59 -4.83 -6.81
C ILE A 178 -2.63 -4.51 -7.96
N PHE A 179 -1.45 -5.13 -8.00
CA PHE A 179 -0.38 -4.71 -8.91
C PHE A 179 -0.14 -5.67 -10.08
N ALA A 180 -0.78 -6.83 -10.12
CA ALA A 180 -0.49 -7.89 -11.10
C ALA A 180 0.94 -8.45 -10.99
N THR A 181 1.54 -8.43 -9.79
CA THR A 181 2.96 -8.75 -9.59
C THR A 181 3.20 -9.88 -8.59
N PRO A 182 2.74 -11.11 -8.86
CA PRO A 182 2.87 -12.22 -7.90
C PRO A 182 4.32 -12.50 -7.51
N VAL A 183 5.28 -12.41 -8.43
CA VAL A 183 6.70 -12.62 -8.14
C VAL A 183 7.25 -11.52 -7.23
N ALA A 184 7.00 -10.25 -7.55
CA ALA A 184 7.49 -9.14 -6.74
C ALA A 184 6.83 -9.11 -5.35
N ALA A 185 5.55 -9.47 -5.25
CA ALA A 185 4.84 -9.55 -3.98
C ALA A 185 5.43 -10.63 -3.05
N VAL A 186 5.84 -11.79 -3.60
CA VAL A 186 6.53 -12.83 -2.84
C VAL A 186 7.92 -12.36 -2.40
N LEU A 187 8.69 -11.70 -3.26
CA LEU A 187 10.01 -11.16 -2.88
C LEU A 187 9.87 -10.12 -1.77
N LEU A 188 8.92 -9.18 -1.91
CA LEU A 188 8.60 -8.18 -0.89
C LEU A 188 8.20 -8.83 0.43
N ALA A 189 7.37 -9.87 0.38
CA ALA A 189 6.95 -10.62 1.55
C ALA A 189 8.12 -11.30 2.24
N VAL A 190 9.06 -11.88 1.50
CA VAL A 190 10.25 -12.53 2.05
C VAL A 190 11.19 -11.51 2.69
N GLU A 191 11.49 -10.43 1.97
CA GLU A 191 12.47 -9.42 2.39
C GLU A 191 11.96 -8.55 3.54
N LEU A 192 10.71 -8.08 3.46
CA LEU A 192 10.19 -7.13 4.44
C LEU A 192 9.39 -7.77 5.58
N LEU A 193 8.72 -8.92 5.39
CA LEU A 193 7.77 -9.43 6.39
C LEU A 193 8.19 -10.77 7.01
N LEU A 194 8.68 -11.71 6.21
CA LEU A 194 9.09 -13.03 6.69
C LEU A 194 10.49 -13.02 7.29
N PHE A 195 11.46 -12.36 6.65
CA PHE A 195 12.88 -12.45 6.99
C PHE A 195 13.45 -13.89 6.96
N GLU A 196 12.84 -14.79 6.16
CA GLU A 196 13.31 -16.16 6.00
C GLU A 196 12.91 -16.78 4.65
N TRP A 197 13.74 -17.69 4.15
CA TRP A 197 13.53 -18.46 2.91
C TRP A 197 13.14 -19.93 3.19
N LYS A 198 12.30 -20.17 4.20
CA LYS A 198 11.93 -21.53 4.60
C LYS A 198 10.74 -22.04 3.79
N PRO A 199 10.73 -23.30 3.32
CA PRO A 199 9.61 -23.86 2.57
C PRO A 199 8.26 -23.73 3.27
N ARG A 200 8.23 -23.88 4.60
CA ARG A 200 7.00 -23.80 5.42
C ARG A 200 6.29 -22.44 5.35
N SER A 201 7.01 -21.36 5.03
CA SER A 201 6.48 -20.00 4.94
C SER A 201 6.46 -19.50 3.50
N PHE A 202 7.50 -19.81 2.73
CA PHE A 202 7.61 -19.44 1.32
C PHE A 202 6.52 -20.07 0.45
N ILE A 203 6.29 -21.39 0.57
CA ILE A 203 5.32 -22.11 -0.29
C ILE A 203 3.89 -21.58 -0.10
N PRO A 204 3.35 -21.45 1.13
CA PRO A 204 2.02 -20.88 1.34
C PRO A 204 1.88 -19.45 0.82
N VAL A 205 2.88 -18.59 1.05
CA VAL A 205 2.87 -17.19 0.60
C VAL A 205 2.88 -17.11 -0.94
N ALA A 206 3.72 -17.90 -1.58
CA ALA A 206 3.77 -17.98 -3.04
C ALA A 206 2.46 -18.51 -3.64
N ALA A 207 1.85 -19.51 -3.01
CA ALA A 207 0.55 -20.03 -3.45
C ALA A 207 -0.56 -18.98 -3.33
N ALA A 208 -0.63 -18.25 -2.22
CA ALA A 208 -1.59 -17.15 -2.04
C ALA A 208 -1.39 -16.04 -3.08
N ALA A 209 -0.14 -15.63 -3.32
CA ALA A 209 0.22 -14.62 -4.30
C ALA A 209 -0.14 -15.05 -5.73
N ALA A 210 0.12 -16.30 -6.10
CA ALA A 210 -0.21 -16.84 -7.42
C ALA A 210 -1.72 -16.92 -7.65
N VAL A 211 -2.48 -17.42 -6.66
CA VAL A 211 -3.95 -17.52 -6.75
C VAL A 211 -4.59 -16.14 -6.84
N ALA A 212 -4.13 -15.18 -6.02
CA ALA A 212 -4.62 -13.81 -6.08
C ALA A 212 -4.26 -13.13 -7.42
N GLY A 213 -3.06 -13.38 -7.93
CA GLY A 213 -2.63 -12.90 -9.25
C GLY A 213 -3.45 -13.48 -10.40
N ALA A 214 -3.84 -14.76 -10.32
CA ALA A 214 -4.72 -15.40 -11.30
C ALA A 214 -6.14 -14.82 -11.23
N LEU A 215 -6.70 -14.65 -10.02
CA LEU A 215 -8.03 -14.09 -9.81
C LEU A 215 -8.13 -12.60 -10.15
N ARG A 216 -7.01 -11.87 -10.16
CA ARG A 216 -6.99 -10.49 -10.62
C ARG A 216 -7.58 -10.35 -12.02
N VAL A 217 -7.28 -11.26 -12.95
CA VAL A 217 -7.69 -11.15 -14.35
C VAL A 217 -9.21 -11.01 -14.52
N PRO A 218 -10.05 -11.94 -14.00
CA PRO A 218 -11.50 -11.80 -14.08
C PRO A 218 -12.08 -10.69 -13.19
N LEU A 219 -11.38 -10.28 -12.12
CA LEU A 219 -11.90 -9.28 -11.17
C LEU A 219 -11.56 -7.82 -11.53
N MET A 220 -10.38 -7.59 -12.09
CA MET A 220 -9.77 -6.26 -12.25
C MET A 220 -9.20 -6.03 -13.65
N GLY A 221 -9.33 -7.02 -14.55
CA GLY A 221 -8.87 -6.93 -15.93
C GLY A 221 -7.52 -7.60 -16.19
N ALA A 222 -7.33 -8.00 -17.44
CA ALA A 222 -6.10 -8.60 -17.94
C ALA A 222 -5.04 -7.55 -18.29
N GLY A 223 -3.77 -7.99 -18.28
CA GLY A 223 -2.64 -7.19 -18.76
C GLY A 223 -1.95 -6.34 -17.68
N PRO A 224 -0.86 -5.65 -18.06
CA PRO A 224 -0.09 -4.84 -17.13
C PRO A 224 -0.86 -3.59 -16.70
N VAL A 225 -0.70 -3.19 -15.43
CA VAL A 225 -1.28 -1.94 -14.88
C VAL A 225 -0.77 -0.72 -15.66
N PHE A 226 0.49 -0.77 -16.05
CA PHE A 226 1.18 0.23 -16.85
C PHE A 226 1.74 -0.44 -18.11
N ALA A 227 0.95 -0.44 -19.19
CA ALA A 227 1.42 -0.93 -20.48
C ALA A 227 2.48 0.03 -21.05
N THR A 228 3.61 -0.53 -21.49
CA THR A 228 4.69 0.20 -22.14
C THR A 228 5.09 -0.47 -23.44
N SER A 229 5.52 0.31 -24.42
CA SER A 229 6.16 -0.22 -25.62
C SER A 229 7.50 -0.85 -25.28
N GLY A 230 7.85 -1.97 -25.92
CA GLY A 230 9.20 -2.51 -25.83
C GLY A 230 10.22 -1.50 -26.36
N HIS A 231 11.39 -1.45 -25.73
CA HIS A 231 12.51 -0.62 -26.18
C HIS A 231 13.59 -1.50 -26.82
N LEU A 232 14.39 -0.90 -27.70
CA LEU A 232 15.61 -1.54 -28.22
C LEU A 232 16.61 -1.77 -27.08
N PRO A 233 17.58 -2.69 -27.23
CA PRO A 233 18.66 -2.84 -26.27
C PRO A 233 19.31 -1.49 -25.94
N LEU A 234 19.50 -1.23 -24.64
CA LEU A 234 20.02 0.05 -24.18
C LEU A 234 21.48 0.20 -24.62
N ALA A 235 21.79 1.33 -25.26
CA ALA A 235 23.17 1.70 -25.54
C ALA A 235 23.95 1.92 -24.23
N PRO A 236 25.29 1.76 -24.22
CA PRO A 236 26.10 1.99 -23.02
C PRO A 236 25.85 3.34 -22.35
N LEU A 237 25.67 4.40 -23.13
CA LEU A 237 25.34 5.73 -22.61
C LEU A 237 24.03 5.73 -21.82
N ALA A 238 23.00 5.04 -22.31
CA ALA A 238 21.72 4.92 -21.63
C ALA A 238 21.84 4.11 -20.32
N LEU A 239 22.73 3.12 -20.26
CA LEU A 239 23.06 2.41 -19.01
C LEU A 239 23.74 3.33 -17.99
N PHE A 240 24.68 4.18 -18.42
CA PHE A 240 25.28 5.20 -17.54
C PHE A 240 24.25 6.22 -17.06
N SER A 241 23.32 6.65 -17.93
CA SER A 241 22.21 7.51 -17.53
C SER A 241 21.28 6.83 -16.52
N ALA A 242 20.98 5.54 -16.69
CA ALA A 242 20.18 4.76 -15.75
C ALA A 242 20.89 4.63 -14.40
N LEU A 243 22.21 4.41 -14.38
CA LEU A 243 23.02 4.39 -13.15
C LEU A 243 22.97 5.75 -12.44
N ALA A 244 23.16 6.85 -13.18
CA ALA A 244 23.09 8.20 -12.62
C ALA A 244 21.70 8.48 -12.02
N LEU A 245 20.62 8.12 -12.74
CA LEU A 245 19.25 8.24 -12.24
C LEU A 245 19.02 7.38 -10.99
N GLY A 246 19.55 6.15 -10.96
CA GLY A 246 19.48 5.28 -9.79
C GLY A 246 20.16 5.88 -8.56
N LEU A 247 21.34 6.49 -8.73
CA LEU A 247 22.03 7.20 -7.65
C LEU A 247 21.23 8.42 -7.18
N ILE A 248 20.72 9.23 -8.10
CA ILE A 248 19.89 10.41 -7.78
C ILE A 248 18.62 9.98 -7.02
N ALA A 249 17.93 8.93 -7.48
CA ALA A 249 16.76 8.39 -6.82
C ALA A 249 17.10 7.81 -5.43
N GLY A 250 18.24 7.12 -5.30
CA GLY A 250 18.76 6.61 -4.03
C GLY A 250 19.00 7.71 -3.01
N PHE A 251 19.75 8.76 -3.37
CA PHE A 251 19.94 9.92 -2.48
C PHE A 251 18.65 10.69 -2.23
N GLY A 252 17.79 10.81 -3.25
CA GLY A 252 16.47 11.43 -3.15
C GLY A 252 15.55 10.71 -2.16
N SER A 253 15.63 9.38 -2.07
CA SER A 253 14.88 8.61 -1.07
C SER A 253 15.24 9.01 0.36
N GLY A 254 16.54 9.24 0.63
CA GLY A 254 17.01 9.72 1.94
C GLY A 254 16.48 11.11 2.28
N LEU A 255 16.36 12.00 1.29
CA LEU A 255 15.73 13.31 1.48
C LEU A 255 14.24 13.17 1.80
N LEU A 256 13.50 12.35 1.04
CA LEU A 256 12.07 12.12 1.28
C LEU A 256 11.82 11.53 2.67
N THR A 257 12.61 10.53 3.09
CA THR A 257 12.53 9.95 4.43
C THR A 257 12.76 10.99 5.52
N ARG A 258 13.76 11.87 5.36
CA ARG A 258 13.99 12.98 6.31
C ARG A 258 12.84 13.98 6.34
N LEU A 259 12.21 14.27 5.20
CA LEU A 259 11.05 15.16 5.15
C LEU A 259 9.83 14.57 5.87
N VAL A 260 9.60 13.26 5.76
CA VAL A 260 8.54 12.57 6.51
C VAL A 260 8.80 12.67 8.01
N TYR A 261 9.99 12.27 8.48
CA TYR A 261 10.32 12.35 9.91
C TYR A 261 10.33 13.79 10.45
N ALA A 262 10.81 14.75 9.66
CA ALA A 262 10.73 16.16 10.04
C ALA A 262 9.27 16.65 10.15
N SER A 263 8.37 16.12 9.32
CA SER A 263 6.93 16.41 9.40
C SER A 263 6.32 15.79 10.66
N GLU A 264 6.62 14.52 10.96
CA GLU A 264 6.18 13.85 12.20
C GLU A 264 6.64 14.61 13.46
N ASP A 265 7.92 14.99 13.52
CA ASP A 265 8.50 15.77 14.61
C ASP A 265 7.85 17.15 14.74
N PHE A 266 7.50 17.77 13.60
CA PHE A 266 6.81 19.06 13.58
C PHE A 266 5.39 18.93 14.12
N PHE A 267 4.61 17.95 13.64
CA PHE A 267 3.26 17.69 14.15
C PHE A 267 3.26 17.35 15.64
N GLY A 268 4.24 16.57 16.10
CA GLY A 268 4.42 16.25 17.52
C GLY A 268 4.67 17.45 18.44
N LYS A 269 5.17 18.57 17.89
CA LYS A 269 5.41 19.83 18.63
C LYS A 269 4.22 20.78 18.62
N LEU A 270 3.20 20.54 17.80
CA LEU A 270 2.04 21.43 17.73
C LEU A 270 1.20 21.32 19.01
N PRO A 271 0.84 22.44 19.67
CA PRO A 271 0.05 22.44 20.90
C PRO A 271 -1.46 22.23 20.62
N ILE A 272 -1.77 21.32 19.71
CA ILE A 272 -3.13 20.95 19.31
C ILE A 272 -3.31 19.44 19.45
N HIS A 273 -4.52 19.02 19.80
CA HIS A 273 -4.80 17.60 19.92
C HIS A 273 -4.59 16.90 18.57
N TRP A 274 -3.91 15.75 18.60
CA TRP A 274 -3.51 14.99 17.41
C TRP A 274 -4.62 14.58 16.44
N MET A 275 -5.89 14.67 16.85
CA MET A 275 -7.04 14.38 15.98
C MET A 275 -7.15 15.39 14.83
N TRP A 276 -6.57 16.58 14.98
CA TRP A 276 -6.64 17.66 13.99
C TRP A 276 -5.48 17.63 13.00
N TRP A 277 -4.40 16.89 13.28
CA TRP A 277 -3.22 16.82 12.41
C TRP A 277 -3.57 16.39 10.97
N PRO A 278 -4.42 15.36 10.73
CA PRO A 278 -4.74 14.97 9.36
C PRO A 278 -5.49 16.07 8.57
N ALA A 279 -6.27 16.93 9.24
CA ALA A 279 -6.93 18.05 8.59
C ALA A 279 -5.95 19.16 8.18
N ILE A 280 -4.90 19.37 8.98
CA ILE A 280 -3.80 20.30 8.65
C ILE A 280 -2.97 19.75 7.49
N GLY A 281 -2.64 18.46 7.51
CA GLY A 281 -2.04 17.78 6.35
C GLY A 281 -2.93 17.89 5.11
N GLY A 282 -4.25 17.72 5.28
CA GLY A 282 -5.25 17.91 4.25
C GLY A 282 -5.26 19.33 3.66
N MET A 283 -5.06 20.38 4.45
CA MET A 283 -4.92 21.74 3.95
C MET A 283 -3.72 21.84 2.99
N VAL A 284 -2.57 21.27 3.36
CA VAL A 284 -1.36 21.29 2.52
C VAL A 284 -1.57 20.48 1.23
N VAL A 285 -2.23 19.32 1.30
CA VAL A 285 -2.63 18.53 0.13
C VAL A 285 -3.56 19.34 -0.77
N GLY A 286 -4.56 20.01 -0.21
CA GLY A 286 -5.52 20.84 -0.95
C GLY A 286 -4.84 21.99 -1.68
N LEU A 287 -3.96 22.71 -1.00
CA LEU A 287 -3.17 23.80 -1.60
C LEU A 287 -2.23 23.29 -2.71
N GLY A 288 -1.54 22.17 -2.50
CA GLY A 288 -0.73 21.56 -3.55
C GLY A 288 -1.57 21.05 -4.72
N GLY A 289 -2.77 20.57 -4.46
CA GLY A 289 -3.75 20.17 -5.47
C GLY A 289 -4.28 21.33 -6.32
N LEU A 290 -4.38 22.54 -5.77
CA LEU A 290 -4.70 23.73 -6.58
C LEU A 290 -3.58 24.08 -7.55
N LEU A 291 -2.32 23.95 -7.11
CA LEU A 291 -1.15 24.24 -7.96
C LEU A 291 -0.95 23.16 -9.02
N TYR A 292 -1.05 21.89 -8.62
CA TYR A 292 -0.88 20.73 -9.47
C TYR A 292 -1.96 19.68 -9.16
N PRO A 293 -3.14 19.74 -9.83
CA PRO A 293 -4.23 18.77 -9.60
C PRO A 293 -3.81 17.31 -9.83
N ARG A 294 -2.84 17.09 -10.73
CA ARG A 294 -2.24 15.77 -11.01
C ARG A 294 -1.35 15.22 -9.88
N ALA A 295 -1.02 16.03 -8.87
CA ALA A 295 -0.30 15.57 -7.68
C ALA A 295 -1.22 14.78 -6.73
N LEU A 296 -2.53 15.00 -6.80
CA LEU A 296 -3.54 14.40 -5.94
C LEU A 296 -3.79 12.92 -6.26
N GLY A 297 -4.21 12.17 -5.24
CA GLY A 297 -4.55 10.76 -5.35
C GLY A 297 -3.35 9.87 -5.72
N ILE A 298 -3.65 8.69 -6.27
CA ILE A 298 -2.63 7.65 -6.50
C ILE A 298 -1.62 8.07 -7.58
N GLY A 299 -2.07 8.70 -8.67
CA GLY A 299 -1.22 9.16 -9.77
C GLY A 299 -0.90 8.10 -10.85
N TYR A 300 -1.74 7.07 -11.01
CA TYR A 300 -1.57 6.07 -12.08
C TYR A 300 -1.71 6.67 -13.49
N ASP A 301 -2.52 7.70 -13.65
CA ASP A 301 -2.63 8.53 -14.85
C ASP A 301 -1.31 9.25 -15.15
N VAL A 302 -0.66 9.82 -14.13
CA VAL A 302 0.65 10.48 -14.26
C VAL A 302 1.72 9.49 -14.71
N ILE A 303 1.77 8.29 -14.11
CA ILE A 303 2.71 7.24 -14.52
C ILE A 303 2.46 6.84 -15.97
N ARG A 304 1.19 6.65 -16.36
CA ARG A 304 0.83 6.29 -17.74
C ARG A 304 1.24 7.38 -18.73
N ASP A 305 1.01 8.65 -18.41
CA ASP A 305 1.38 9.76 -19.28
C ASP A 305 2.90 9.95 -19.37
N LEU A 306 3.64 9.69 -18.29
CA LEU A 306 5.11 9.67 -18.27
C LEU A 306 5.68 8.59 -19.20
N LEU A 307 5.20 7.35 -19.06
CA LEU A 307 5.68 6.23 -19.86
C LEU A 307 5.35 6.37 -21.35
N ASN A 308 4.28 7.10 -21.68
CA ASN A 308 3.89 7.41 -23.06
C ASN A 308 4.46 8.75 -23.57
N ALA A 309 5.43 9.34 -22.86
CA ALA A 309 6.08 10.61 -23.21
C ALA A 309 5.12 11.81 -23.41
N ARG A 310 3.94 11.78 -22.76
CA ARG A 310 2.93 12.87 -22.80
C ARG A 310 3.18 13.95 -21.76
N LEU A 311 3.95 13.64 -20.72
CA LEU A 311 4.42 14.60 -19.71
C LEU A 311 5.95 14.63 -19.76
N ILE A 312 6.52 15.78 -20.15
CA ILE A 312 7.97 16.01 -20.22
C ILE A 312 8.29 17.45 -19.80
N GLY A 313 9.55 17.72 -19.43
CA GLY A 313 10.06 19.06 -19.17
C GLY A 313 9.84 19.60 -17.75
N THR A 314 9.84 20.93 -17.61
CA THR A 314 9.84 21.65 -16.31
C THR A 314 8.57 21.41 -15.48
N PHE A 315 7.44 21.12 -16.12
CA PHE A 315 6.21 20.75 -15.42
C PHE A 315 6.39 19.51 -14.52
N LEU A 316 7.24 18.55 -14.93
CA LEU A 316 7.52 17.36 -14.13
C LEU A 316 8.27 17.68 -12.84
N LEU A 317 9.18 18.65 -12.88
CA LEU A 317 9.91 19.08 -11.68
C LEU A 317 8.95 19.73 -10.68
N GLY A 318 8.06 20.60 -11.16
CA GLY A 318 7.00 21.18 -10.33
C GLY A 318 6.09 20.11 -9.73
N LEU A 319 5.61 19.18 -10.55
CA LEU A 319 4.78 18.06 -10.10
C LEU A 319 5.50 17.18 -9.06
N LEU A 320 6.77 16.85 -9.28
CA LEU A 320 7.58 16.04 -8.38
C LEU A 320 7.77 16.74 -7.03
N ILE A 321 8.14 18.02 -7.04
CA ILE A 321 8.34 18.82 -5.83
C ILE A 321 7.02 18.95 -5.06
N THR A 322 5.94 19.33 -5.74
CA THR A 322 4.63 19.44 -5.10
C THR A 322 4.21 18.10 -4.50
N LYS A 323 4.28 17.01 -5.28
CA LYS A 323 3.90 15.67 -4.80
C LYS A 323 4.76 15.22 -3.62
N ALA A 324 6.07 15.46 -3.64
CA ALA A 324 6.97 15.17 -2.52
C ALA A 324 6.58 15.92 -1.24
N VAL A 325 6.31 17.22 -1.34
CA VAL A 325 5.93 18.07 -0.19
C VAL A 325 4.58 17.66 0.38
N ILE A 326 3.55 17.55 -0.46
CA ILE A 326 2.21 17.17 0.02
C ILE A 326 2.20 15.75 0.57
N TRP A 327 2.98 14.83 0.00
CA TRP A 327 3.09 13.47 0.50
C TRP A 327 3.81 13.43 1.84
N ALA A 328 4.95 14.12 1.99
CA ALA A 328 5.70 14.10 3.24
C ALA A 328 4.88 14.66 4.42
N ILE A 329 4.18 15.78 4.21
CA ILE A 329 3.38 16.44 5.24
C ILE A 329 2.06 15.72 5.53
N ALA A 330 1.44 15.09 4.52
CA ALA A 330 0.22 14.33 4.77
C ALA A 330 0.48 12.98 5.44
N LEU A 331 1.69 12.44 5.25
CA LEU A 331 2.07 11.13 5.75
C LEU A 331 2.70 11.18 7.15
N GLY A 332 3.61 12.13 7.38
CA GLY A 332 4.19 12.38 8.70
C GLY A 332 3.29 13.24 9.58
#